data_AF-A0A1V4TVW8-F1
#
_entry.id   AF-A0A1V4TVW8-F1
#
_cell.length_a   1.000
_cell.length_b   1.000
_cell.length_c   1.000
_cell.angle_alpha   90.00
_cell.angle_beta   90.00
_cell.angle_gamma   90.00
#
_symmetry.space_group_name_H-M   'P 1'
#
loop_
_entity.id
_entity.type
_entity.pdbx_description
1 polymer ?
#
loop_
_entity_poly.entity_id
_entity_poly.type
_entity_poly.pdbx_seq_one_letter_code
_entity_poly.pdbx_strand_id
1 'polypeptide(L)'
;MSGSALLVIEGLWWTPEQNPKRPSVLSFLEGLESYSGDFNIYYANFYEKTGFRRALEDDLTNTREDRLFLYIAAHGTGKRIGGLKSRTGMKIPAMFKAVKDAGNYSNIEGVLIGSCSVGNNINDFISTTKNSSIAWIFGYTCEIGWMASTLIDISIFEHLMNLKKTQLRDRKKIIGAFAKALRRFNGDYPLCRGKDNSVLLKDAITLVVQPRGPREKAQDETAALLAKLGWKSRRSK
;
A
#
# COMPACT_ATOMS: atom_id res chain seq x y z
N MET A 1 0.79 0.74 25.82
CA MET A 1 0.71 -0.35 24.84
C MET A 1 0.29 0.27 23.53
N SER A 2 1.02 0.00 22.45
CA SER A 2 0.65 0.46 21.10
C SER A 2 -0.78 -0.02 20.78
N GLY A 3 -1.59 0.87 20.19
CA GLY A 3 -2.95 0.55 19.75
C GLY A 3 -3.06 0.04 18.30
N SER A 4 -1.94 -0.03 17.57
CA SER A 4 -1.92 -0.34 16.13
C SER A 4 -0.76 -1.23 15.73
N ALA A 5 -0.94 -2.03 14.68
CA ALA A 5 0.09 -2.87 14.09
C ALA A 5 0.26 -2.59 12.59
N LEU A 6 1.51 -2.59 12.13
CA LEU A 6 1.87 -2.60 10.72
C LEU A 6 2.27 -4.02 10.31
N LEU A 7 1.44 -4.64 9.50
CA LEU A 7 1.66 -5.96 8.92
C LEU A 7 2.40 -5.80 7.60
N VAL A 8 3.62 -6.32 7.50
CA VAL A 8 4.48 -6.17 6.32
C VAL A 8 4.67 -7.53 5.67
N ILE A 9 4.19 -7.64 4.43
CA ILE A 9 4.41 -8.80 3.57
C ILE A 9 5.36 -8.39 2.44
N GLU A 10 6.59 -8.86 2.51
CA GLU A 10 7.63 -8.53 1.53
C GLU A 10 7.93 -9.70 0.59
N GLY A 11 7.92 -9.43 -0.71
CA GLY A 11 8.38 -10.35 -1.73
C GLY A 11 9.85 -10.13 -2.02
N LEU A 12 10.55 -11.16 -2.49
CA LEU A 12 11.95 -11.00 -2.90
C LEU A 12 12.09 -9.99 -4.04
N TRP A 13 12.88 -8.94 -3.80
CA TRP A 13 13.26 -7.96 -4.81
C TRP A 13 14.39 -8.44 -5.71
N TRP A 14 15.32 -9.24 -5.20
CA TRP A 14 16.46 -9.73 -5.98
C TRP A 14 16.87 -11.13 -5.55
N THR A 15 17.41 -11.92 -6.48
CA THR A 15 18.23 -13.08 -6.11
C THR A 15 19.56 -12.60 -5.51
N PRO A 16 20.24 -13.43 -4.70
CA PRO A 16 21.60 -13.12 -4.25
C PRO A 16 22.57 -12.82 -5.40
N GLU A 17 22.40 -13.49 -6.55
CA GLU A 17 23.20 -13.24 -7.77
C GLU A 17 22.96 -11.84 -8.35
N GLN A 18 21.72 -11.36 -8.35
CA GLN A 18 21.37 -10.04 -8.89
C GLN A 18 21.81 -8.89 -7.97
N ASN A 19 21.64 -9.07 -6.66
CA ASN A 19 22.02 -8.08 -5.66
C ASN A 19 22.27 -8.77 -4.32
N PRO A 20 23.53 -9.04 -3.95
CA PRO A 20 23.85 -9.76 -2.71
C PRO A 20 23.31 -9.09 -1.44
N LYS A 21 23.20 -7.75 -1.43
CA LYS A 21 22.77 -6.97 -0.27
C LYS A 21 21.28 -7.07 0.01
N ARG A 22 20.46 -7.36 -1.00
CA ARG A 22 18.99 -7.56 -0.93
C ARG A 22 18.32 -6.62 0.10
N PRO A 23 18.37 -5.29 -0.11
CA PRO A 23 17.81 -4.37 0.87
C PRO A 23 16.30 -4.65 1.04
N SER A 24 15.88 -4.63 2.30
CA SER A 24 14.49 -4.83 2.71
C SER A 24 13.86 -3.49 3.06
N VAL A 25 12.56 -3.34 2.80
CA VAL A 25 11.79 -2.20 3.27
C VAL A 25 11.71 -2.16 4.80
N LEU A 26 11.92 -3.30 5.48
CA LEU A 26 11.81 -3.45 6.93
C LEU A 26 12.69 -2.45 7.68
N SER A 27 13.97 -2.32 7.31
CA SER A 27 14.89 -1.43 8.01
C SER A 27 14.46 0.04 8.00
N PHE A 28 13.71 0.46 6.98
CA PHE A 28 13.14 1.80 6.93
C PHE A 28 11.91 1.94 7.83
N LEU A 29 11.09 0.89 7.91
CA LEU A 29 9.90 0.84 8.76
C LEU A 29 10.29 0.75 10.24
N GLU A 30 11.32 -0.01 10.59
CA GLU A 30 11.90 -0.05 11.95
C GLU A 30 12.43 1.32 12.38
N GLY A 31 12.96 2.11 11.43
CA GLY A 31 13.29 3.51 11.67
C GLY A 31 12.06 4.36 12.00
N LEU A 32 10.95 4.16 11.29
CA LEU A 32 9.68 4.86 11.57
C LEU A 32 9.08 4.44 12.92
N GLU A 33 9.10 3.15 13.24
CA GLU A 33 8.66 2.60 14.53
C GLU A 33 9.49 3.21 15.66
N SER A 34 10.82 3.23 15.55
CA SER A 34 11.71 3.84 16.54
C SER A 34 11.48 5.35 16.70
N TYR A 35 11.11 6.05 15.62
CA TYR A 35 10.83 7.48 15.64
C TYR A 35 9.47 7.84 16.25
N SER A 36 8.43 7.04 15.99
CA SER A 36 7.04 7.39 16.35
C SER A 36 6.46 6.59 17.53
N GLY A 37 6.98 5.40 17.82
CA GLY A 37 6.79 4.62 19.04
C GLY A 37 5.38 4.10 19.37
N ASP A 38 4.36 4.37 18.56
CA ASP A 38 2.94 4.05 18.85
C ASP A 38 2.34 2.96 17.93
N PHE A 39 3.18 2.12 17.35
CA PHE A 39 2.75 0.92 16.63
C PHE A 39 3.78 -0.22 16.79
N ASN A 40 3.36 -1.47 16.52
CA ASN A 40 4.27 -2.61 16.41
C ASN A 40 4.37 -3.07 14.95
N ILE A 41 5.55 -3.53 14.51
CA ILE A 41 5.75 -4.13 13.19
C ILE A 41 5.71 -5.66 13.28
N TYR A 42 4.91 -6.28 12.42
CA TYR A 42 4.94 -7.72 12.18
C TYR A 42 5.32 -7.96 10.72
N TYR A 43 6.36 -8.75 10.48
CA TYR A 43 6.99 -8.89 9.17
C TYR A 43 7.09 -10.34 8.73
N ALA A 44 6.71 -10.61 7.48
CA ALA A 44 6.90 -11.90 6.84
C ALA A 44 7.35 -11.74 5.39
N ASN A 45 8.22 -12.65 4.95
CA ASN A 45 8.54 -12.80 3.54
C ASN A 45 7.56 -13.75 2.86
N PHE A 46 7.27 -13.52 1.57
CA PHE A 46 6.59 -14.50 0.74
C PHE A 46 7.36 -14.79 -0.55
N TYR A 47 7.29 -16.05 -0.98
CA TYR A 47 7.99 -16.54 -2.17
C TYR A 47 7.03 -16.98 -3.28
N GLU A 48 5.81 -17.34 -2.90
CA GLU A 48 4.76 -17.83 -3.79
C GLU A 48 3.37 -17.62 -3.16
N LYS A 49 2.31 -18.02 -3.87
CA LYS A 49 0.92 -17.74 -3.52
C LYS A 49 0.51 -18.30 -2.14
N THR A 50 0.87 -19.53 -1.83
CA THR A 50 0.52 -20.19 -0.57
C THR A 50 1.25 -19.53 0.60
N GLY A 51 2.52 -19.19 0.44
CA GLY A 51 3.33 -18.47 1.42
C GLY A 51 2.78 -17.07 1.70
N PHE A 52 2.30 -16.35 0.66
CA PHE A 52 1.60 -15.08 0.86
C PHE A 52 0.36 -15.27 1.74
N ARG A 53 -0.45 -16.30 1.46
CA ARG A 53 -1.66 -16.57 2.24
C ARG A 53 -1.35 -16.97 3.67
N ARG A 54 -0.39 -17.87 3.89
CA ARG A 54 0.02 -18.27 5.25
C ARG A 54 0.56 -17.09 6.05
N ALA A 55 1.43 -16.27 5.43
CA ALA A 55 1.93 -15.06 6.05
C ALA A 55 0.80 -14.12 6.46
N LEU A 56 -0.18 -13.88 5.59
CA LEU A 56 -1.28 -12.98 5.91
C LEU A 56 -2.28 -13.59 6.90
N GLU A 57 -2.81 -14.77 6.58
CA GLU A 57 -3.99 -15.37 7.21
C GLU A 57 -3.64 -16.16 8.49
N ASP A 58 -2.50 -16.84 8.51
CA ASP A 58 -2.14 -17.75 9.61
C ASP A 58 -1.17 -17.10 10.62
N ASP A 59 -0.51 -16.01 10.25
CA ASP A 59 0.54 -15.37 11.05
C ASP A 59 0.21 -13.89 11.34
N LEU A 60 0.36 -13.01 10.34
CA LEU A 60 0.35 -11.57 10.56
C LEU A 60 -0.98 -11.00 11.05
N THR A 61 -2.13 -11.64 10.82
CA THR A 61 -3.42 -11.16 11.37
C THR A 61 -3.65 -11.56 12.83
N ASN A 62 -2.81 -12.43 13.41
CA ASN A 62 -2.96 -12.94 14.78
C ASN A 62 -2.26 -12.05 15.83
N THR A 63 -2.45 -10.73 15.71
CA THR A 63 -1.84 -9.74 16.60
C THR A 63 -2.79 -9.35 17.74
N ARG A 64 -2.25 -8.78 18.83
CA ARG A 64 -3.08 -8.28 19.94
C ARG A 64 -3.68 -6.89 19.68
N GLU A 65 -3.15 -6.17 18.70
CA GLU A 65 -3.53 -4.82 18.36
C GLU A 65 -4.86 -4.80 17.60
N ASP A 66 -5.74 -3.87 17.97
CA ASP A 66 -7.04 -3.74 17.32
C ASP A 66 -6.94 -3.16 15.91
N ARG A 67 -5.95 -2.31 15.63
CA ARG A 67 -5.90 -1.50 14.40
C ARG A 67 -4.78 -1.99 13.51
N LEU A 68 -5.14 -2.61 12.39
CA LEU A 68 -4.15 -3.23 11.52
C LEU A 68 -3.97 -2.40 10.25
N PHE A 69 -2.73 -2.26 9.80
CA PHE A 69 -2.36 -1.66 8.54
C PHE A 69 -1.54 -2.68 7.75
N LEU A 70 -1.87 -2.89 6.49
CA LEU A 70 -1.19 -3.88 5.66
C LEU A 70 -0.30 -3.19 4.63
N TYR A 71 0.98 -3.54 4.61
CA TYR A 71 1.92 -3.19 3.57
C TYR A 71 2.31 -4.42 2.76
N ILE A 72 2.08 -4.38 1.45
CA ILE A 72 2.55 -5.40 0.52
C ILE A 72 3.65 -4.79 -0.35
N ALA A 73 4.88 -5.23 -0.12
CA ALA A 73 6.08 -4.72 -0.77
C ALA A 73 6.66 -5.81 -1.69
N ALA A 74 6.51 -5.69 -3.01
CA ALA A 74 7.00 -6.71 -3.92
C ALA A 74 7.15 -6.20 -5.35
N HIS A 75 7.89 -6.93 -6.18
CA HIS A 75 7.85 -6.74 -7.62
C HIS A 75 6.44 -6.91 -8.17
N GLY A 76 6.11 -6.10 -9.17
CA GLY A 76 4.90 -6.26 -9.98
C GLY A 76 5.27 -6.48 -11.43
N THR A 77 4.64 -7.44 -12.09
CA THR A 77 4.86 -7.65 -13.53
C THR A 77 3.56 -8.05 -14.21
N GLY A 78 3.00 -7.13 -15.02
CA GLY A 78 1.74 -7.35 -15.72
C GLY A 78 0.59 -7.66 -14.76
N LYS A 79 0.13 -8.92 -14.75
CA LYS A 79 -1.01 -9.39 -13.94
C LYS A 79 -0.60 -10.12 -12.65
N ARG A 80 0.66 -9.99 -12.22
CA ARG A 80 1.23 -10.73 -11.08
C ARG A 80 2.03 -9.84 -10.13
N ILE A 81 2.09 -10.27 -8.88
CA ILE A 81 2.88 -9.68 -7.79
C ILE A 81 3.83 -10.73 -7.19
N GLY A 82 5.03 -10.28 -6.84
CA GLY A 82 6.14 -11.12 -6.42
C GLY A 82 6.65 -12.05 -7.51
N GLY A 83 7.50 -12.99 -7.10
CA GLY A 83 8.21 -13.87 -8.01
C GLY A 83 9.49 -13.24 -8.57
N LEU A 84 10.43 -14.10 -8.93
CA LEU A 84 11.69 -13.74 -9.61
C LEU A 84 11.71 -14.44 -10.97
N LYS A 85 12.70 -14.15 -11.83
CA LYS A 85 12.79 -14.67 -13.21
C LYS A 85 12.46 -16.17 -13.39
N SER A 86 12.73 -17.00 -12.37
CA SER A 86 12.50 -18.46 -12.36
C SER A 86 11.22 -18.94 -11.67
N ARG A 87 10.43 -18.07 -11.02
CA ARG A 87 9.22 -18.45 -10.27
C ARG A 87 8.07 -17.51 -10.61
N THR A 88 6.94 -18.09 -11.04
CA THR A 88 5.75 -17.29 -11.33
C THR A 88 5.18 -16.69 -10.05
N GLY A 89 5.07 -15.36 -10.00
CA GLY A 89 4.45 -14.64 -8.88
C GLY A 89 2.95 -14.96 -8.70
N MET A 90 2.33 -14.38 -7.69
CA MET A 90 0.91 -14.53 -7.41
C MET A 90 0.08 -13.70 -8.39
N LYS A 91 -1.05 -14.22 -8.89
CA LYS A 91 -1.98 -13.43 -9.73
C LYS A 91 -2.61 -12.31 -8.89
N ILE A 92 -2.68 -11.09 -9.43
CA ILE A 92 -3.24 -9.92 -8.74
C ILE A 92 -4.65 -10.17 -8.17
N PRO A 93 -5.62 -10.76 -8.91
CA PRO A 93 -6.94 -11.06 -8.34
C PRO A 93 -6.91 -12.02 -7.15
N ALA A 94 -5.94 -12.96 -7.12
CA ALA A 94 -5.80 -13.86 -5.99
C ALA A 94 -5.24 -13.14 -4.76
N MET A 95 -4.35 -12.16 -4.95
CA MET A 95 -3.84 -11.31 -3.87
C MET A 95 -4.97 -10.47 -3.28
N PHE A 96 -5.77 -9.79 -4.13
CA PHE A 96 -6.92 -9.02 -3.65
C PHE A 96 -7.95 -9.88 -2.93
N LYS A 97 -8.20 -11.12 -3.40
CA LYS A 97 -9.04 -12.06 -2.66
C LYS A 97 -8.50 -12.34 -1.26
N ALA A 98 -7.21 -12.65 -1.12
CA ALA A 98 -6.61 -12.91 0.19
C ALA A 98 -6.66 -11.68 1.10
N VAL A 99 -6.37 -10.48 0.58
CA VAL A 99 -6.48 -9.21 1.33
C VAL A 99 -7.92 -8.95 1.77
N LYS A 100 -8.89 -9.18 0.89
CA LYS A 100 -10.32 -9.03 1.23
C LYS A 100 -10.75 -10.01 2.30
N ASP A 101 -10.38 -11.29 2.14
CA ASP A 101 -10.71 -12.32 3.12
C ASP A 101 -10.13 -11.92 4.49
N ALA A 102 -8.86 -11.51 4.55
CA ALA A 102 -8.21 -10.98 5.75
C ALA A 102 -8.93 -9.77 6.35
N GLY A 103 -9.28 -8.78 5.53
CA GLY A 103 -9.99 -7.57 5.99
C GLY A 103 -11.42 -7.80 6.46
N ASN A 104 -12.01 -8.98 6.21
CA ASN A 104 -13.36 -9.34 6.67
C ASN A 104 -13.36 -9.96 8.07
N TYR A 105 -12.33 -10.71 8.45
CA TYR A 105 -12.23 -11.32 9.79
C TYR A 105 -11.26 -10.59 10.73
N SER A 106 -10.41 -9.71 10.19
CA SER A 106 -9.51 -8.85 10.97
C SER A 106 -9.79 -7.38 10.70
N ASN A 107 -9.37 -6.50 11.61
CA ASN A 107 -9.64 -5.06 11.52
C ASN A 107 -8.54 -4.30 10.74
N ILE A 108 -8.24 -4.74 9.52
CA ILE A 108 -7.35 -4.04 8.60
C ILE A 108 -8.02 -2.73 8.15
N GLU A 109 -7.48 -1.61 8.61
CA GLU A 109 -8.03 -0.28 8.34
C GLU A 109 -7.50 0.34 7.04
N GLY A 110 -6.32 -0.09 6.60
CA GLY A 110 -5.65 0.49 5.44
C GLY A 110 -4.69 -0.47 4.78
N VAL A 111 -4.59 -0.40 3.45
CA VAL A 111 -3.70 -1.24 2.65
C VAL A 111 -2.85 -0.38 1.72
N LEU A 112 -1.53 -0.53 1.81
CA LEU A 112 -0.59 0.05 0.86
C LEU A 112 0.04 -1.07 0.04
N ILE A 113 0.02 -0.93 -1.28
CA ILE A 113 0.62 -1.90 -2.20
C ILE A 113 1.79 -1.23 -2.93
N GLY A 114 2.99 -1.43 -2.38
CA GLY A 114 4.27 -1.02 -2.94
C GLY A 114 4.73 -1.97 -4.04
N SER A 115 3.93 -2.08 -5.10
CA SER A 115 4.22 -2.97 -6.24
C SER A 115 3.88 -2.30 -7.56
N CYS A 116 4.75 -2.52 -8.54
CA CYS A 116 4.63 -1.95 -9.88
C CYS A 116 3.26 -2.25 -10.52
N SER A 117 2.64 -1.23 -11.11
CA SER A 117 1.41 -1.31 -11.91
C SER A 117 0.13 -1.84 -11.23
N VAL A 118 0.15 -2.18 -9.93
CA VAL A 118 -1.03 -2.72 -9.23
C VAL A 118 -2.15 -1.67 -9.12
N GLY A 119 -1.80 -0.40 -9.00
CA GLY A 119 -2.73 0.74 -8.98
C GLY A 119 -3.57 0.92 -10.24
N ASN A 120 -3.26 0.23 -11.35
CA ASN A 120 -4.13 0.22 -12.53
C ASN A 120 -5.40 -0.64 -12.35
N ASN A 121 -5.50 -1.42 -11.26
CA ASN A 121 -6.62 -2.31 -10.99
C ASN A 121 -7.65 -1.66 -10.04
N ILE A 122 -8.15 -0.46 -10.39
CA ILE A 122 -9.05 0.34 -9.53
C ILE A 122 -10.32 -0.44 -9.14
N ASN A 123 -10.87 -1.24 -10.05
CA ASN A 123 -12.04 -2.09 -9.76
C ASN A 123 -11.74 -3.13 -8.67
N ASP A 124 -10.53 -3.68 -8.64
CA ASP A 124 -10.11 -4.60 -7.59
C ASP A 124 -9.91 -3.87 -6.25
N PHE A 125 -9.38 -2.63 -6.27
CA PHE A 125 -9.28 -1.80 -5.06
C PHE A 125 -10.68 -1.53 -4.49
N ILE A 126 -11.62 -1.08 -5.32
CA ILE A 126 -13.01 -0.81 -4.93
C ILE A 126 -13.68 -2.08 -4.40
N SER A 127 -13.55 -3.21 -5.10
CA SER A 127 -14.20 -4.45 -4.71
C SER A 127 -13.61 -5.06 -3.42
N THR A 128 -12.31 -4.87 -3.18
CA THR A 128 -11.61 -5.29 -1.95
C THR A 128 -12.05 -4.43 -0.77
N THR A 129 -12.16 -3.12 -0.97
CA THR A 129 -12.59 -2.18 0.07
C THR A 129 -14.08 -2.36 0.43
N LYS A 130 -14.92 -2.65 -0.57
CA LYS A 130 -16.37 -2.81 -0.40
C LYS A 130 -16.72 -3.92 0.59
N ASN A 131 -17.56 -3.56 1.57
CA ASN A 131 -18.05 -4.45 2.64
C ASN A 131 -16.94 -5.06 3.50
N SER A 132 -15.78 -4.41 3.59
CA SER A 132 -14.68 -4.81 4.47
C SER A 132 -14.42 -3.73 5.53
N SER A 133 -13.53 -4.03 6.47
CA SER A 133 -13.05 -3.04 7.43
C SER A 133 -12.05 -2.03 6.81
N ILE A 134 -11.57 -2.27 5.59
CA ILE A 134 -10.57 -1.44 4.91
C ILE A 134 -11.16 -0.07 4.57
N ALA A 135 -10.55 1.00 5.06
CA ALA A 135 -10.97 2.36 4.83
C ALA A 135 -10.28 3.01 3.62
N TRP A 136 -9.10 2.51 3.25
CA TRP A 136 -8.36 3.00 2.10
C TRP A 136 -7.42 1.94 1.53
N ILE A 137 -7.21 2.02 0.21
CA ILE A 137 -6.17 1.25 -0.50
C ILE A 137 -5.37 2.23 -1.38
N PHE A 138 -4.05 2.17 -1.28
CA PHE A 138 -3.11 2.96 -2.07
C PHE A 138 -2.17 2.08 -2.86
N GLY A 139 -1.81 2.48 -4.09
CA GLY A 139 -0.80 1.77 -4.87
C GLY A 139 -0.35 2.52 -6.11
N TYR A 140 0.60 1.92 -6.83
CA TYR A 140 1.32 2.57 -7.94
C TYR A 140 0.88 2.06 -9.31
N THR A 141 0.85 2.96 -10.30
CA THR A 141 0.30 2.70 -11.64
C THR A 141 1.39 2.40 -12.68
N CYS A 142 2.66 2.45 -12.30
CA CYS A 142 3.81 2.24 -13.18
C CYS A 142 4.93 1.46 -12.49
N GLU A 143 6.04 1.24 -13.20
CA GLU A 143 7.24 0.60 -12.68
C GLU A 143 8.03 1.59 -11.81
N ILE A 144 7.93 1.41 -10.49
CA ILE A 144 8.48 2.31 -9.48
C ILE A 144 9.93 1.94 -9.11
N GLY A 145 10.75 2.94 -8.88
CA GLY A 145 12.08 2.74 -8.30
C GLY A 145 11.99 2.45 -6.79
N TRP A 146 12.56 1.33 -6.36
CA TRP A 146 12.50 0.81 -4.98
C TRP A 146 12.67 1.88 -3.90
N MET A 147 13.78 2.62 -3.91
CA MET A 147 14.09 3.62 -2.88
C MET A 147 13.05 4.76 -2.83
N ALA A 148 12.69 5.33 -3.99
CA ALA A 148 11.78 6.46 -4.05
C ALA A 148 10.38 6.07 -3.58
N SER A 149 9.88 4.90 -3.98
CA SER A 149 8.60 4.37 -3.47
C SER A 149 8.66 4.07 -1.98
N THR A 150 9.73 3.48 -1.46
CA THR A 150 9.87 3.18 -0.04
C THR A 150 9.78 4.47 0.81
N LEU A 151 10.43 5.56 0.38
CA LEU A 151 10.34 6.85 1.07
C LEU A 151 8.91 7.43 1.08
N ILE A 152 8.18 7.28 -0.03
CA ILE A 152 6.77 7.68 -0.12
C ILE A 152 5.90 6.83 0.81
N ASP A 153 6.10 5.51 0.80
CA ASP A 153 5.33 4.55 1.60
C ASP A 153 5.48 4.81 3.10
N ILE A 154 6.70 5.07 3.58
CA ILE A 154 6.98 5.46 4.98
C ILE A 154 6.22 6.74 5.33
N SER A 155 6.28 7.75 4.46
CA SER A 155 5.59 9.03 4.68
C SER A 155 4.07 8.82 4.76
N ILE A 156 3.51 7.91 3.96
CA ILE A 156 2.08 7.57 4.05
C ILE A 156 1.77 6.91 5.40
N PHE A 157 2.54 5.90 5.81
CA PHE A 157 2.29 5.22 7.08
C PHE A 157 2.40 6.16 8.29
N GLU A 158 3.41 7.03 8.32
CA GLU A 158 3.58 8.03 9.38
C GLU A 158 2.31 8.89 9.58
N HIS A 159 1.63 9.29 8.51
CA HIS A 159 0.43 10.15 8.63
C HIS A 159 -0.85 9.36 8.83
N LEU A 160 -1.01 8.22 8.15
CA LEU A 160 -2.27 7.48 8.13
C LEU A 160 -2.47 6.63 9.37
N MET A 161 -1.40 6.08 9.95
CA MET A 161 -1.49 5.30 11.20
C MET A 161 -1.87 6.17 12.41
N ASN A 162 -1.46 7.45 12.36
CA ASN A 162 -1.78 8.46 13.38
C ASN A 162 -3.23 8.98 13.33
N LEU A 163 -4.04 8.58 12.33
CA LEU A 163 -5.47 8.89 12.34
C LEU A 163 -6.18 8.13 13.46
N LYS A 164 -7.08 8.78 14.21
CA LYS A 164 -7.98 8.11 15.16
C LYS A 164 -9.07 7.33 14.42
N LYS A 165 -9.59 6.25 15.03
CA LYS A 165 -10.73 5.46 14.50
C LYS A 165 -11.91 6.34 14.07
N THR A 166 -12.23 7.39 14.82
CA THR A 166 -13.30 8.35 14.49
C THR A 166 -13.03 9.17 13.22
N GLN A 167 -11.76 9.46 12.92
CA GLN A 167 -11.37 10.21 11.73
C GLN A 167 -11.46 9.37 10.46
N LEU A 168 -11.39 8.03 10.56
CA LEU A 168 -11.64 7.12 9.43
C LEU A 168 -13.09 7.11 8.96
N ARG A 169 -14.01 7.75 9.69
CA ARG A 169 -15.40 7.98 9.25
C ARG A 169 -15.55 9.19 8.33
N ASP A 170 -14.50 10.00 8.18
CA ASP A 170 -14.51 11.21 7.37
C ASP A 170 -13.54 11.08 6.19
N ARG A 171 -14.11 10.99 4.99
CA ARG A 171 -13.39 10.97 3.71
C ARG A 171 -12.37 12.09 3.58
N LYS A 172 -12.73 13.32 3.97
CA LYS A 172 -11.86 14.50 3.86
C LYS A 172 -10.67 14.43 4.80
N LYS A 173 -10.81 13.75 5.95
CA LYS A 173 -9.71 13.50 6.89
C LYS A 173 -8.73 12.48 6.34
N ILE A 174 -9.22 11.37 5.76
CA ILE A 174 -8.38 10.36 5.10
C ILE A 174 -7.58 11.00 3.96
N ILE A 175 -8.25 11.67 3.01
CA ILE A 175 -7.59 12.38 1.90
C ILE A 175 -6.65 13.46 2.43
N GLY A 176 -7.01 14.13 3.53
CA GLY A 176 -6.15 15.11 4.20
C GLY A 176 -4.84 14.53 4.74
N ALA A 177 -4.87 13.31 5.28
CA ALA A 177 -3.66 12.63 5.75
C ALA A 177 -2.75 12.22 4.59
N PHE A 178 -3.31 11.68 3.50
CA PHE A 178 -2.56 11.43 2.27
C PHE A 178 -1.93 12.71 1.70
N ALA A 179 -2.67 13.81 1.67
CA ALA A 179 -2.14 15.08 1.20
C ALA A 179 -0.99 15.61 2.08
N LYS A 180 -1.04 15.39 3.40
CA LYS A 180 0.09 15.74 4.29
C LYS A 180 1.32 14.87 4.01
N ALA A 181 1.13 13.56 3.85
CA ALA A 181 2.20 12.62 3.52
C ALA A 181 2.89 12.97 2.20
N LEU A 182 2.11 13.26 1.15
CA LEU A 182 2.61 13.47 -0.20
C LEU A 182 3.15 14.89 -0.45
N ARG A 183 2.79 15.89 0.37
CA ARG A 183 3.28 17.27 0.23
C ARG A 183 4.79 17.41 0.39
N ARG A 184 5.45 16.42 0.99
CA ARG A 184 6.92 16.35 1.12
C ARG A 184 7.62 16.07 -0.21
N PHE A 185 6.89 15.64 -1.22
CA PHE A 185 7.43 15.24 -2.51
C PHE A 185 7.03 16.23 -3.61
N ASN A 186 7.83 16.27 -4.67
CA ASN A 186 7.48 17.00 -5.87
C ASN A 186 6.59 16.12 -6.77
N GLY A 187 5.37 16.57 -7.07
CA GLY A 187 4.44 15.86 -7.97
C GLY A 187 4.96 15.69 -9.40
N ASP A 188 5.87 16.58 -9.83
CA ASP A 188 6.56 16.53 -11.12
C ASP A 188 7.88 15.73 -11.07
N TYR A 189 8.16 15.05 -9.96
CA TYR A 189 9.28 14.11 -9.90
C TYR A 189 9.01 12.89 -10.81
N PRO A 190 9.94 12.52 -11.70
CA PRO A 190 9.82 11.33 -12.53
C PRO A 190 10.00 10.06 -11.68
N LEU A 191 8.90 9.49 -11.20
CA LEU A 191 8.90 8.33 -10.31
C LEU A 191 9.19 7.02 -11.04
N CYS A 192 8.71 6.91 -12.28
CA CYS A 192 8.81 5.69 -13.08
C CYS A 192 9.42 5.96 -14.45
N ARG A 193 10.02 4.92 -15.04
CA ARG A 193 10.29 4.86 -16.48
C ARG A 193 9.10 4.19 -17.16
N GLY A 194 8.35 4.94 -17.97
CA GLY A 194 7.37 4.36 -18.89
C GLY A 194 8.06 3.78 -20.14
N LYS A 195 7.29 3.15 -21.04
CA LYS A 195 7.82 2.60 -22.30
C LYS A 195 8.53 3.65 -23.16
N ASP A 196 7.98 4.86 -23.22
CA ASP A 196 8.47 5.94 -24.08
C ASP A 196 8.71 7.27 -23.35
N ASN A 197 8.28 7.40 -22.09
CA ASN A 197 8.38 8.65 -21.30
C ASN A 197 8.44 8.36 -19.80
N SER A 198 9.03 9.28 -19.02
CA SER A 198 8.97 9.24 -17.56
C SER A 198 7.54 9.49 -17.05
N VAL A 199 7.05 8.67 -16.11
CA VAL A 199 5.77 8.92 -15.43
C VAL A 199 6.05 9.71 -14.16
N LEU A 200 5.34 10.83 -14.02
CA LEU A 200 5.47 11.72 -12.87
C LEU A 200 4.74 11.14 -11.65
N LEU A 201 5.20 11.45 -10.44
CA LEU A 201 4.58 10.99 -9.19
C LEU A 201 3.07 11.25 -9.16
N LYS A 202 2.63 12.44 -9.58
CA LYS A 202 1.21 12.80 -9.64
C LYS A 202 0.35 11.95 -10.59
N ASP A 203 0.98 11.28 -11.56
CA ASP A 203 0.34 10.40 -12.53
C ASP A 203 0.57 8.90 -12.19
N ALA A 204 1.40 8.63 -11.18
CA ALA A 204 1.90 7.31 -10.82
C ALA A 204 1.14 6.63 -9.66
N ILE A 205 0.12 7.27 -9.11
CA ILE A 205 -0.55 6.84 -7.87
C ILE A 205 -2.04 6.61 -8.08
N THR A 206 -2.61 5.74 -7.25
CA THR A 206 -4.05 5.49 -7.14
C THR A 206 -4.42 5.45 -5.65
N LEU A 207 -5.51 6.13 -5.30
CA LEU A 207 -6.10 6.09 -3.95
C LEU A 207 -7.58 5.74 -4.05
N VAL A 208 -7.99 4.65 -3.40
CA VAL A 208 -9.41 4.33 -3.17
C VAL A 208 -9.73 4.52 -1.69
N VAL A 209 -10.87 5.15 -1.39
CA VAL A 209 -11.32 5.41 -0.01
C VAL A 209 -12.77 4.98 0.18
N GLN A 210 -13.04 4.31 1.30
CA GLN A 210 -14.37 4.06 1.86
C GLN A 210 -14.35 4.39 3.35
N PRO A 211 -14.89 5.55 3.78
CA PRO A 211 -14.96 5.85 5.20
C PRO A 211 -15.77 4.80 5.96
N ARG A 212 -15.45 4.60 7.24
CA ARG A 212 -16.12 3.63 8.14
C ARG A 212 -17.50 4.10 8.63
N GLY A 213 -18.28 4.72 7.74
CA GLY A 213 -19.61 5.26 8.00
C GLY A 213 -20.71 4.40 7.38
N PRO A 214 -21.94 4.43 7.94
CA PRO A 214 -23.07 3.76 7.32
C PRO A 214 -23.34 4.34 5.92
N ARG A 215 -23.61 3.46 4.94
CA ARG A 215 -23.93 3.81 3.54
C ARG A 215 -22.79 4.46 2.73
N GLU A 216 -21.59 4.57 3.29
CA GLU A 216 -20.41 4.99 2.54
C GLU A 216 -20.05 3.97 1.46
N LYS A 217 -19.48 4.47 0.36
CA LYS A 217 -19.06 3.64 -0.78
C LYS A 217 -17.57 3.85 -1.04
N ALA A 218 -16.89 2.77 -1.41
CA ALA A 218 -15.55 2.85 -1.97
C ALA A 218 -15.58 3.65 -3.28
N GLN A 219 -14.69 4.64 -3.38
CA GLN A 219 -14.55 5.53 -4.54
C GLN A 219 -13.07 5.77 -4.83
N ASP A 220 -12.73 5.97 -6.10
CA ASP A 220 -11.41 6.47 -6.51
C ASP A 220 -11.32 7.96 -6.15
N GLU A 221 -10.46 8.27 -5.18
CA GLU A 221 -10.22 9.61 -4.66
C GLU A 221 -8.93 10.23 -5.20
N THR A 222 -8.32 9.62 -6.22
CA THR A 222 -7.05 10.09 -6.78
C THR A 222 -7.16 11.54 -7.25
N ALA A 223 -8.23 11.89 -7.97
CA ALA A 223 -8.45 13.27 -8.44
C ALA A 223 -8.63 14.27 -7.27
N ALA A 224 -9.36 13.88 -6.23
CA ALA A 224 -9.59 14.72 -5.05
C ALA A 224 -8.29 14.95 -4.25
N LEU A 225 -7.46 13.91 -4.13
CA LEU A 225 -6.13 14.00 -3.53
C LEU A 225 -5.23 14.96 -4.31
N LEU A 226 -5.16 14.80 -5.64
CA LEU A 226 -4.34 15.64 -6.51
C LEU A 226 -4.78 17.12 -6.46
N ALA A 227 -6.09 17.37 -6.48
CA ALA A 227 -6.63 18.73 -6.31
C ALA A 227 -6.19 19.33 -4.96
N LYS A 228 -6.22 18.55 -3.88
CA LYS A 228 -5.77 18.99 -2.54
C LYS A 228 -4.26 19.25 -2.45
N LEU A 229 -3.47 18.58 -3.28
CA LEU A 229 -2.02 18.80 -3.42
C LEU A 229 -1.67 19.94 -4.38
N GLY A 230 -2.65 20.47 -5.14
CA GLY A 230 -2.39 21.42 -6.22
C GLY A 230 -1.71 20.78 -7.43
N TRP A 231 -1.72 19.45 -7.54
CA TRP A 231 -1.10 18.72 -8.64
C TRP A 231 -2.10 18.53 -9.78
N LYS A 232 -1.73 18.99 -10.99
CA LYS A 232 -2.52 18.76 -12.20
C LYS A 232 -2.03 17.49 -12.89
N SER A 233 -2.86 16.45 -12.90
CA SER A 233 -2.57 15.19 -13.61
C SER A 233 -2.96 15.26 -15.07
N ARG A 234 -2.25 14.51 -15.91
CA ARG A 234 -2.60 14.33 -17.33
C ARG A 234 -3.76 13.35 -17.54
N ARG A 235 -4.13 12.58 -16.52
CA ARG A 235 -5.20 11.57 -16.56
C ARG A 235 -6.62 12.14 -16.42
N SER A 236 -6.77 13.45 -16.19
CA SER A 236 -8.07 14.11 -16.00
C SER A 236 -8.67 14.69 -17.30
N LYS A 237 -8.39 14.08 -18.45
CA LYS A 237 -9.02 14.39 -19.74
C LYS A 237 -9.77 13.18 -20.25
#